data_AF-A0A9N7VIW5-F1
#
_entry.id   AF-A0A9N7VIW5-F1
#
_cell.length_a   1.000
_cell.length_b   1.000
_cell.length_c   1.000
_cell.angle_alpha   90.00
_cell.angle_beta   90.00
_cell.angle_gamma   90.00
#
_symmetry.space_group_name_H-M   'P 1'
#
loop_
_entity.id
_entity.type
_entity.pdbx_description
1 polymer ?
#
loop_
_entity_poly.entity_id
_entity_poly.type
_entity_poly.pdbx_seq_one_letter_code
_entity_poly.pdbx_strand_id
1 'polypeptide(L)'
;MPTQLKKMEESHQEATEQEVERILGYLKSYYKDDPTSPISYYEFVIDPNSFSRTVENIFHTSFLIRDGLARMHLDGKLPCIAPVEEGEAEAAGSISRKQCIISISPKMWKELIDVFEITHTMIHPPNTQKE
;
A
#
# COMPACT_ATOMS: atom_id res chain seq x y z
N MET A 1 2.17 33.02 5.81
CA MET A 1 2.05 31.82 6.67
C MET A 1 3.07 31.92 7.79
N PRO A 2 2.71 31.67 9.06
CA PRO A 2 3.67 31.60 10.16
C PRO A 2 4.73 30.51 9.93
N THR A 3 5.99 30.80 10.23
CA THR A 3 7.14 29.91 9.93
C THR A 3 7.05 28.54 10.61
N GLN A 4 6.36 28.46 11.75
CA GLN A 4 6.18 27.21 12.50
C GLN A 4 5.22 26.23 11.82
N LEU A 5 4.15 26.75 11.19
CA LEU A 5 3.19 25.92 10.45
C LEU A 5 3.86 25.27 9.24
N LYS A 6 4.68 26.03 8.52
CA LYS A 6 5.40 25.54 7.35
C LYS A 6 6.37 24.39 7.68
N LYS A 7 7.12 24.51 8.79
CA LYS A 7 8.02 23.45 9.25
C LYS A 7 7.29 22.16 9.64
N MET A 8 6.10 22.29 10.23
CA MET A 8 5.28 21.13 10.60
C MET A 8 4.72 20.43 9.36
N GLU A 9 4.23 21.18 8.37
CA GLU A 9 3.78 20.62 7.08
C GLU A 9 4.91 19.86 6.36
N GLU A 10 6.13 20.43 6.31
CA GLU A 10 7.30 19.79 5.71
C GLU A 10 7.65 18.46 6.41
N SER A 11 7.65 18.42 7.75
CA SER A 11 7.94 17.19 8.52
C SER A 11 6.92 16.07 8.31
N HIS A 12 5.63 16.41 8.22
CA HIS A 12 4.58 15.42 7.95
C HIS A 12 4.67 14.86 6.52
N GLN A 13 5.05 15.70 5.56
CA GLN A 13 5.26 15.30 4.18
C GLN A 13 6.45 14.32 4.09
N GLU A 14 7.58 14.65 4.70
CA GLU A 14 8.76 13.77 4.76
C GLU A 14 8.42 12.42 5.40
N ALA A 15 7.68 12.40 6.51
CA ALA A 15 7.25 11.15 7.15
C ALA A 15 6.35 10.30 6.24
N THR A 16 5.48 10.93 5.45
CA THR A 16 4.61 10.25 4.49
C THR A 16 5.41 9.64 3.35
N GLU A 17 6.41 10.37 2.84
CA GLU A 17 7.29 9.90 1.76
C GLU A 17 8.13 8.70 2.20
N GLN A 18 8.72 8.75 3.41
CA GLN A 18 9.45 7.62 4.00
C GLN A 18 8.59 6.37 4.11
N GLU A 19 7.32 6.52 4.51
CA GLU A 19 6.41 5.39 4.67
C GLU A 19 6.00 4.79 3.31
N VAL A 20 5.80 5.64 2.29
CA VAL A 20 5.53 5.21 0.92
C VAL A 20 6.71 4.43 0.34
N GLU A 21 7.94 4.93 0.50
CA GLU A 21 9.16 4.24 0.06
C GLU A 21 9.33 2.89 0.76
N ARG A 22 9.07 2.83 2.07
CA ARG A 22 9.14 1.61 2.87
C ARG A 22 8.14 0.56 2.37
N ILE A 23 6.89 0.94 2.15
CA ILE A 23 5.84 0.03 1.65
C ILE A 23 6.16 -0.44 0.23
N LEU A 24 6.70 0.43 -0.64
CA LEU A 24 7.18 0.02 -1.95
C LEU A 24 8.30 -1.03 -1.84
N GLY A 25 9.21 -0.87 -0.87
CA GLY A 25 10.25 -1.85 -0.56
C GLY A 25 9.68 -3.24 -0.26
N TYR A 26 8.67 -3.32 0.61
CA TYR A 26 7.96 -4.59 0.88
C TYR A 26 7.33 -5.16 -0.37
N LEU A 27 6.55 -4.36 -1.11
CA LEU A 27 5.89 -4.81 -2.33
C LEU A 27 6.88 -5.38 -3.36
N LYS A 28 8.00 -4.67 -3.58
CA LYS A 28 9.06 -5.13 -4.48
C LYS A 28 9.75 -6.41 -3.98
N SER A 29 9.95 -6.56 -2.67
CA SER A 29 10.56 -7.77 -2.10
C SER A 29 9.67 -8.99 -2.36
N TYR A 30 8.40 -8.94 -1.95
CA TYR A 30 7.47 -10.05 -2.15
C TYR A 30 7.29 -10.40 -3.62
N TYR A 31 7.23 -9.40 -4.50
CA TYR A 31 7.10 -9.63 -5.93
C TYR A 31 8.35 -10.28 -6.54
N LYS A 32 9.55 -9.98 -6.01
CA LYS A 32 10.79 -10.62 -6.47
C LYS A 32 10.94 -12.05 -5.95
N ASP A 33 10.46 -12.32 -4.74
CA ASP A 33 10.52 -13.65 -4.13
C ASP A 33 9.62 -14.66 -4.87
N ASP A 34 8.45 -14.22 -5.36
CA ASP A 34 7.59 -15.01 -6.24
C ASP A 34 6.90 -14.14 -7.32
N PRO A 35 7.56 -13.92 -8.47
CA PRO A 35 7.03 -13.09 -9.55
C PRO A 35 5.81 -13.69 -10.26
N THR A 36 5.53 -14.99 -10.06
CA THR A 36 4.45 -15.70 -10.74
C THR A 36 3.16 -15.70 -9.94
N SER A 37 3.25 -15.48 -8.63
CA SER A 37 2.10 -15.43 -7.75
C SER A 37 1.61 -13.98 -7.60
N PRO A 38 0.32 -13.70 -7.90
CA PRO A 38 -0.23 -12.37 -7.72
C PRO A 38 -0.36 -12.04 -6.22
N ILE A 39 0.15 -10.87 -5.81
CA ILE A 39 0.01 -10.41 -4.43
C ILE A 39 -1.41 -9.88 -4.23
N SER A 40 -2.18 -10.53 -3.35
CA SER A 40 -3.50 -10.05 -2.93
C SER A 40 -3.39 -8.67 -2.31
N TYR A 41 -4.23 -7.74 -2.77
CA TYR A 41 -4.27 -6.39 -2.21
C TYR A 41 -4.68 -6.41 -0.74
N TYR A 42 -5.64 -7.25 -0.36
CA TYR A 42 -6.14 -7.31 1.01
C TYR A 42 -5.10 -7.88 1.97
N GLU A 43 -4.43 -8.97 1.60
CA GLU A 43 -3.36 -9.56 2.42
C GLU A 43 -2.17 -8.59 2.59
N PHE A 44 -1.88 -7.79 1.55
CA PHE A 44 -0.81 -6.80 1.60
C PHE A 44 -1.10 -5.64 2.56
N VAL A 45 -2.30 -5.05 2.51
CA VAL A 45 -2.61 -3.82 3.27
C VAL A 45 -3.19 -4.08 4.65
N ILE A 46 -3.79 -5.25 4.91
CA ILE A 46 -4.44 -5.53 6.19
C ILE A 46 -3.42 -5.90 7.26
N ASP A 47 -3.45 -5.15 8.36
CA ASP A 47 -2.84 -5.56 9.62
C ASP A 47 -3.93 -6.24 10.48
N PRO A 48 -3.79 -7.53 10.81
CA PRO A 48 -4.83 -8.25 11.54
C PRO A 48 -4.98 -7.81 13.01
N ASN A 49 -4.01 -7.05 13.52
CA ASN A 49 -3.94 -6.58 14.90
C ASN A 49 -4.28 -5.09 15.04
N SER A 50 -4.49 -4.36 13.94
CA SER A 50 -4.86 -2.94 13.99
C SER A 50 -5.60 -2.47 12.73
N PHE A 51 -6.86 -2.08 12.95
CA PHE A 51 -7.65 -1.39 11.95
C PHE A 51 -7.02 -0.06 11.51
N SER A 52 -6.48 0.73 12.45
CA SER A 52 -5.85 2.01 12.11
C SER A 52 -4.63 1.83 11.19
N ARG A 53 -3.79 0.83 11.46
CA ARG A 53 -2.65 0.51 10.59
C ARG A 53 -3.11 0.02 9.21
N THR A 54 -4.20 -0.73 9.15
CA THR A 54 -4.82 -1.11 7.87
C THR A 54 -5.23 0.13 7.06
N VAL A 55 -5.85 1.13 7.70
CA VAL A 55 -6.24 2.39 7.03
C VAL A 55 -5.01 3.17 6.56
N GLU A 56 -3.95 3.25 7.38
CA GLU A 56 -2.67 3.87 7.00
C GLU A 56 -2.04 3.17 5.80
N ASN A 57 -1.93 1.83 5.84
CA ASN A 57 -1.41 1.02 4.73
C ASN A 57 -2.19 1.27 3.43
N ILE A 58 -3.52 1.31 3.49
CA ILE A 58 -4.38 1.64 2.34
C ILE A 58 -4.07 3.04 1.81
N PHE A 59 -3.94 4.03 2.70
CA PHE A 59 -3.62 5.41 2.35
C PHE A 59 -2.27 5.53 1.65
N HIS A 60 -1.20 4.97 2.21
CA HIS A 60 0.13 5.03 1.60
C HIS A 60 0.22 4.23 0.29
N THR A 61 -0.44 3.06 0.23
CA THR A 61 -0.53 2.27 -1.00
C THR A 61 -1.25 3.03 -2.12
N SER A 62 -2.22 3.89 -1.77
CA SER A 62 -2.89 4.75 -2.76
C SER A 62 -1.93 5.72 -3.44
N PHE A 63 -0.89 6.21 -2.73
CA PHE A 63 0.15 7.05 -3.33
C PHE A 63 1.03 6.26 -4.31
N LEU A 64 1.37 5.02 -3.98
CA LEU A 64 2.09 4.14 -4.92
C LEU A 64 1.35 3.98 -6.24
N ILE A 65 0.02 3.81 -6.18
CA ILE A 65 -0.82 3.68 -7.37
C ILE A 65 -0.97 5.01 -8.11
N ARG A 66 -1.20 6.10 -7.37
CA ARG A 66 -1.32 7.46 -7.94
C ARG A 66 -0.05 7.88 -8.68
N ASP A 67 1.10 7.58 -8.10
CA ASP A 67 2.42 8.00 -8.60
C ASP A 67 2.99 6.99 -9.62
N GLY A 68 2.23 5.94 -9.96
CA GLY A 68 2.62 4.95 -10.98
C GLY A 68 3.73 4.01 -10.56
N LEU A 69 3.99 3.89 -9.25
CA LEU A 69 4.98 2.98 -8.66
C LEU A 69 4.41 1.57 -8.43
N ALA A 70 3.08 1.46 -8.33
CA ALA A 70 2.35 0.20 -8.24
C ALA A 70 1.11 0.23 -9.15
N ARG A 71 0.65 -0.95 -9.55
CA ARG A 71 -0.58 -1.14 -10.33
C ARG A 71 -1.50 -2.13 -9.64
N MET A 72 -2.80 -1.84 -9.70
CA MET A 72 -3.84 -2.80 -9.32
C MET A 72 -4.42 -3.48 -10.56
N HIS A 73 -4.72 -4.76 -10.41
CA HIS A 73 -5.42 -5.56 -11.40
C HIS A 73 -6.35 -6.56 -10.70
N LEU A 74 -7.19 -7.24 -11.47
CA LEU A 74 -8.02 -8.32 -10.95
C LEU A 74 -7.42 -9.65 -11.37
N ASP A 75 -7.16 -10.52 -10.40
CA ASP A 75 -7.00 -11.95 -10.65
C ASP A 75 -8.35 -12.64 -10.40
N GLY A 76 -9.01 -13.02 -11.49
CA GLY A 76 -10.42 -13.41 -11.49
C GLY A 76 -11.33 -12.29 -10.99
N LYS A 77 -11.70 -12.33 -9.70
CA LYS A 77 -12.53 -11.30 -9.02
C LYS A 77 -11.82 -10.62 -7.85
N LEU A 78 -10.60 -11.04 -7.54
CA LEU A 78 -9.87 -10.54 -6.37
C LEU A 78 -8.90 -9.43 -6.80
N PRO A 79 -8.83 -8.32 -6.05
CA PRO A 79 -7.88 -7.26 -6.33
C PRO A 79 -6.47 -7.70 -5.95
N CYS A 80 -5.54 -7.53 -6.88
CA CYS A 80 -4.12 -7.81 -6.69
C CYS A 80 -3.29 -6.55 -6.97
N ILE A 81 -2.13 -6.46 -6.33
CA ILE A 81 -1.19 -5.35 -6.46
C ILE A 81 0.17 -5.86 -6.95
N ALA A 82 0.82 -5.09 -7.83
CA ALA A 82 2.17 -5.39 -8.30
C ALA A 82 2.95 -4.07 -8.43
N PRO A 83 4.29 -4.08 -8.23
CA PRO A 83 5.11 -2.93 -8.55
C PRO A 83 5.10 -2.68 -10.07
N VAL A 84 5.30 -1.43 -10.47
CA VAL A 84 5.55 -1.08 -11.88
C VAL A 84 7.06 -1.08 -12.10
N GLU A 85 7.53 -1.87 -13.06
CA GLU A 85 8.95 -1.94 -13.42
C GLU A 85 9.36 -0.69 -14.22
N GLU A 86 10.63 -0.26 -14.07
CA GLU A 86 11.18 0.87 -14.81
C GLU A 86 11.17 0.57 -16.32
N GLY A 87 10.41 1.35 -17.09
CA GLY A 87 10.22 1.19 -18.54
C GLY A 87 8.80 0.84 -18.98
N GLU A 88 7.95 0.32 -18.09
CA GLU A 88 6.52 0.07 -18.40
C GLU A 88 5.69 1.37 -18.42
N ALA A 89 6.15 2.41 -17.73
CA ALA A 89 5.47 3.70 -17.62
C ALA A 89 5.36 4.46 -18.95
N GLU A 90 6.34 4.31 -19.85
CA GLU A 90 6.35 5.01 -21.15
C GLU A 90 5.45 4.34 -22.20
N ALA A 91 5.25 3.02 -22.13
CA ALA A 91 4.34 2.29 -23.01
C ALA A 91 2.86 2.51 -22.66
N ALA A 92 2.57 2.97 -21.44
CA ALA A 92 1.23 3.18 -20.91
C ALA A 92 0.58 4.52 -21.29
N GLY A 93 1.06 5.19 -22.36
CA GLY A 93 0.60 6.49 -22.86
C GLY A 93 -0.88 6.62 -23.25
N SER A 94 -1.73 5.63 -22.96
CA SER A 94 -3.19 5.72 -23.10
C SER A 94 -3.97 4.75 -22.19
N ILE A 95 -3.36 4.18 -21.14
CA ILE A 95 -4.10 3.32 -20.23
C ILE A 95 -5.04 4.21 -19.42
N SER A 96 -6.33 4.13 -19.75
CA SER A 96 -7.44 4.72 -19.00
C SER A 96 -7.14 4.62 -17.50
N ARG A 97 -7.00 5.76 -16.81
CA ARG A 97 -6.79 5.79 -15.36
C ARG A 97 -7.96 5.10 -14.69
N LYS A 98 -7.80 3.81 -14.39
CA LYS A 98 -8.82 3.02 -13.69
C LYS A 98 -8.84 3.47 -12.25
N GLN A 99 -9.89 4.17 -11.87
CA GLN A 99 -10.14 4.51 -10.48
C GLN A 99 -10.71 3.28 -9.76
N CYS A 100 -10.12 2.95 -8.61
CA CYS A 100 -10.64 1.94 -7.69
C CYS A 100 -11.08 2.64 -6.42
N ILE A 101 -12.34 2.44 -6.01
CA ILE A 101 -12.85 2.94 -4.74
C ILE A 101 -12.95 1.75 -3.80
N ILE A 102 -12.24 1.84 -2.68
CA ILE A 102 -12.23 0.80 -1.65
C ILE A 102 -12.90 1.37 -0.40
N SER A 103 -13.93 0.68 0.06
CA SER A 103 -14.55 0.96 1.35
C SER A 103 -14.13 -0.10 2.36
N ILE A 104 -13.83 0.34 3.58
CA ILE A 104 -13.52 -0.58 4.67
C ILE A 104 -14.13 -0.05 5.97
N SER A 105 -14.74 -0.95 6.73
CA SER A 105 -15.24 -0.68 8.08
C SER A 105 -14.57 -1.65 9.06
N PRO A 106 -14.58 -1.38 10.37
CA PRO A 106 -14.05 -2.32 11.35
C PRO A 106 -14.69 -3.71 11.28
N LYS A 107 -15.97 -3.80 10.86
CA LYS A 107 -16.65 -5.08 10.63
C LYS A 107 -16.07 -5.79 9.40
N MET A 108 -15.99 -5.09 8.27
CA MET A 108 -15.46 -5.64 7.02
C MET A 108 -13.98 -6.04 7.16
N TRP A 109 -13.19 -5.27 7.91
CA TRP A 109 -11.80 -5.59 8.22
C TRP A 109 -11.68 -6.95 8.92
N LYS A 110 -12.51 -7.24 9.92
CA LYS A 110 -12.55 -8.55 10.59
C LYS A 110 -12.98 -9.66 9.64
N GLU A 111 -14.02 -9.43 8.84
CA GLU A 111 -14.49 -10.40 7.85
C GLU A 111 -13.40 -10.71 6.81
N LEU A 112 -12.64 -9.72 6.36
CA LEU A 112 -11.53 -9.93 5.44
C LEU A 112 -10.38 -10.72 6.10
N ILE A 113 -10.07 -10.47 7.38
CA ILE A 113 -9.09 -11.29 8.12
C ILE A 113 -9.50 -12.75 8.13
N ASP A 114 -10.77 -13.02 8.44
CA ASP A 114 -11.29 -14.39 8.53
C ASP A 114 -11.33 -15.08 7.16
N VAL A 115 -11.79 -14.38 6.11
CA VAL A 115 -11.93 -14.92 4.75
C VAL A 115 -10.59 -15.20 4.09
N PHE A 116 -9.60 -14.33 4.30
CA PHE A 116 -8.27 -14.45 3.72
C PHE A 116 -7.26 -15.10 4.68
N GLU A 117 -7.71 -15.58 5.85
CA GLU A 117 -6.87 -16.22 6.87
C GLU A 117 -5.61 -15.41 7.23
N ILE A 118 -5.76 -14.08 7.35
CA ILE A 118 -4.65 -13.14 7.54
C ILE A 118 -4.15 -13.23 8.98
N THR A 119 -3.10 -14.02 9.19
CA THR A 119 -2.51 -14.25 10.51
C THR A 119 -1.35 -13.30 10.83
N HIS A 120 -0.71 -12.73 9.82
CA HIS A 120 0.46 -11.86 9.95
C HIS A 120 0.36 -10.66 9.01
N THR A 121 0.95 -9.53 9.39
CA THR A 121 1.05 -8.34 8.52
C THR A 121 2.21 -8.51 7.54
N MET A 122 2.00 -8.14 6.27
CA MET A 122 3.07 -8.04 5.26
C MET A 122 3.87 -6.74 5.40
N ILE A 123 3.27 -5.70 5.98
CA ILE A 123 3.92 -4.41 6.21
C ILE A 123 4.18 -4.31 7.72
N HIS A 124 5.42 -4.62 8.15
CA HIS A 124 5.79 -4.51 9.55
C HIS A 124 5.91 -3.04 9.98
N PRO A 125 5.45 -2.65 11.18
CA PRO A 125 5.61 -1.28 11.65
C PRO A 125 7.10 -0.91 11.74
N PRO A 126 7.45 0.38 11.59
CA PRO A 126 8.82 0.82 11.81
C PRO A 126 9.26 0.41 13.21
N ASN A 127 10.40 -0.27 13.30
CA ASN A 127 10.99 -0.68 14.58
C ASN A 127 11.12 0.57 15.45
N THR A 128 10.29 0.68 16.49
CA THR A 128 10.50 1.67 17.53
C THR A 128 11.70 1.17 18.33
N GLN A 129 12.92 1.47 17.86
CA GLN A 129 14.06 1.39 18.73
C GLN A 129 13.81 2.41 19.84
N LYS A 130 13.36 1.89 20.99
CA LYS A 130 13.52 2.58 22.27
C LYS A 130 15.02 2.64 22.53
N GLU A 131 15.66 3.74 22.14
CA GLU A 131 16.80 4.27 22.89
C GLU A 131 16.27 5.13 24.04
#